data_AF-A0A822HN30-F1
#
_entry.id   AF-A0A822HN30-F1
#
_cell.length_a   1.000
_cell.length_b   1.000
_cell.length_c   1.000
_cell.angle_alpha   90.00
_cell.angle_beta   90.00
_cell.angle_gamma   90.00
#
_symmetry.space_group_name_H-M   'P 1'
#
loop_
_entity.id
_entity.type
_entity.pdbx_description
1 polymer ?
#
loop_
_entity_poly.entity_id
_entity_poly.type
_entity_poly.pdbx_seq_one_letter_code
_entity_poly.pdbx_strand_id
1 'polypeptide(L)'
;IQSEQEIEQALDRFFPSVSYSDIGSATKRIQKILQEENRYLLHVFSMNRDKNIVNTIFKAIFTVTKMKNKNESSEQEQRRNREDELVELAFEWNYLDGALPILQARQDEMLKIQNEIKIQKDISNKVRS
;
A
#
# COMPACT_ATOMS: atom_id res chain seq x y z
N ILE A 1 12.51 16.13 -1.37
CA ILE A 1 13.55 15.14 -1.02
C ILE A 1 14.41 15.78 0.08
N GLN A 2 14.73 15.06 1.17
CA GLN A 2 15.57 15.60 2.25
C GLN A 2 17.00 15.88 1.72
N SER A 3 17.61 16.97 2.18
CA SER A 3 18.96 17.34 1.78
C SER A 3 20.02 16.45 2.43
N GLU A 4 21.21 16.34 1.83
CA GLU A 4 22.35 15.61 2.44
C GLU A 4 22.66 16.15 3.84
N GLN A 5 22.64 17.47 4.00
CA GLN A 5 22.92 18.15 5.27
C GLN A 5 21.93 17.76 6.38
N GLU A 6 20.64 17.61 6.06
CA GLU A 6 19.63 17.18 7.04
C GLU A 6 19.88 15.74 7.50
N ILE A 7 20.33 14.87 6.59
CA ILE A 7 20.63 13.47 6.90
C ILE A 7 21.91 13.37 7.72
N GLU A 8 22.96 14.10 7.35
CA GLU A 8 24.21 14.18 8.11
C GLU A 8 23.97 14.69 9.53
N GLN A 9 23.21 15.78 9.69
CA GLN A 9 22.87 16.31 11.01
C GLN A 9 22.06 15.31 11.85
N ALA A 10 21.15 14.54 11.23
CA ALA A 10 20.43 13.49 11.92
C ALA A 10 21.38 12.35 12.35
N LEU A 11 22.27 11.92 11.46
CA LEU A 11 23.26 10.87 11.76
C LEU A 11 24.21 11.31 12.86
N ASP A 12 24.76 12.52 12.81
CA ASP A 12 25.64 13.07 13.85
C ASP A 12 24.93 13.15 15.20
N ARG A 13 23.63 13.51 15.21
CA ARG A 13 22.84 13.56 16.44
C ARG A 13 22.66 12.18 17.08
N PHE A 14 22.42 11.13 16.29
CA PHE A 14 22.16 9.78 16.80
C PHE A 14 23.44 8.94 16.97
N PHE A 15 24.50 9.26 16.23
CA PHE A 15 25.76 8.51 16.15
C PHE A 15 26.99 9.45 16.20
N PRO A 16 27.17 10.22 17.28
CA PRO A 16 28.18 11.28 17.36
C PRO A 16 29.65 10.78 17.32
N SER A 17 29.87 9.48 17.47
CA SER A 17 31.20 8.86 17.52
C SER A 17 31.60 8.12 16.23
N VAL A 18 30.80 8.21 15.16
CA VAL A 18 31.07 7.54 13.88
C VAL A 18 31.98 8.41 13.01
N SER A 19 32.89 7.77 12.26
CA SER A 19 33.81 8.48 11.36
C SER A 19 33.04 9.23 10.26
N TYR A 20 33.54 10.41 9.88
CA TYR A 20 32.98 11.22 8.79
C TYR A 20 32.96 10.48 7.45
N SER A 21 33.93 9.59 7.20
CA SER A 21 33.96 8.72 6.01
C SER A 21 32.75 7.78 5.95
N ASP A 22 32.30 7.31 7.10
CA ASP A 22 31.18 6.36 7.23
C ASP A 22 29.84 7.10 7.16
N ILE A 23 29.79 8.34 7.69
CA ILE A 23 28.63 9.24 7.59
C ILE A 23 28.34 9.57 6.13
N GLY A 24 29.33 10.01 5.35
CA GLY A 24 29.11 10.35 3.94
C GLY A 24 28.62 9.16 3.09
N SER A 25 29.10 7.95 3.37
CA SER A 25 28.62 6.72 2.74
C SER A 25 27.18 6.37 3.15
N ALA A 26 26.86 6.50 4.44
CA ALA A 26 25.51 6.26 4.97
C ALA A 26 24.50 7.26 4.41
N THR A 27 24.85 8.55 4.33
CA THR A 27 24.01 9.62 3.79
C THR A 27 23.55 9.30 2.37
N LYS A 28 24.48 8.90 1.49
CA LYS A 28 24.15 8.52 0.09
C LYS A 28 23.20 7.33 0.02
N ARG A 29 23.39 6.32 0.89
CA ARG A 29 22.51 5.14 0.95
C ARG A 29 21.10 5.51 1.43
N ILE A 30 21.01 6.35 2.46
CA ILE A 30 19.72 6.82 3.00
C ILE A 30 18.99 7.66 1.95
N GLN A 31 19.68 8.57 1.26
CA GLN A 31 19.06 9.33 0.16
C GLN A 31 18.48 8.42 -0.91
N LYS A 32 19.21 7.38 -1.32
CA LYS A 32 18.71 6.42 -2.31
C LYS A 32 17.43 5.72 -1.85
N ILE A 33 17.32 5.37 -0.57
CA ILE A 33 16.10 4.80 0.03
C ILE A 33 14.95 5.81 0.06
N LEU A 34 15.27 7.09 0.31
CA LEU A 34 14.28 8.18 0.41
C LEU A 34 13.87 8.78 -0.94
N GLN A 35 14.47 8.36 -2.04
CA GLN A 35 14.03 8.72 -3.39
C GLN A 35 12.55 8.34 -3.59
N GLU A 36 11.80 9.18 -4.31
CA GLU A 36 10.34 9.00 -4.47
C GLU A 36 9.97 7.64 -5.07
N GLU A 37 10.79 7.13 -5.99
CA GLU A 37 10.63 5.80 -6.60
C GLU A 37 10.78 4.64 -5.60
N ASN A 38 11.48 4.83 -4.49
CA ASN A 38 11.70 3.79 -3.47
C ASN A 38 10.87 4.03 -2.21
N ARG A 39 10.27 5.22 -2.06
CA ARG A 39 9.59 5.64 -0.84
C ARG A 39 8.42 4.74 -0.46
N TYR A 40 7.74 4.13 -1.43
CA TYR A 40 6.65 3.19 -1.18
C TYR A 40 7.10 1.83 -0.63
N LEU A 41 8.41 1.54 -0.66
CA LEU A 41 9.03 0.36 -0.06
C LEU A 41 9.44 0.60 1.40
N LEU A 42 9.43 1.87 1.85
CA LEU A 42 9.84 2.25 3.20
C LEU A 42 8.63 2.40 4.12
N HIS A 43 8.53 1.52 5.11
CA HIS A 43 7.51 1.59 6.16
C HIS A 43 8.18 1.69 7.52
N VAL A 44 7.73 2.65 8.33
CA VAL A 44 8.27 2.92 9.66
C VAL A 44 7.27 2.46 10.70
N PHE A 45 7.69 1.55 11.57
CA PHE A 45 6.95 1.16 12.77
C PHE A 45 7.43 1.98 13.97
N SER A 46 6.48 2.49 14.75
CA SER A 46 6.76 3.22 15.98
C SER A 46 5.86 2.69 17.09
N MET A 47 6.46 2.12 18.15
CA MET A 47 5.69 1.58 19.30
C MET A 47 4.77 2.61 19.97
N ASN A 48 5.07 3.90 19.85
CA ASN A 48 4.27 4.98 20.44
C ASN A 48 3.06 5.40 19.57
N ARG A 49 3.06 5.04 18.28
CA ARG A 49 2.02 5.45 17.32
C ARG A 49 1.24 4.25 16.77
N ASP A 50 1.92 3.15 16.55
CA ASP A 50 1.37 1.96 15.92
C ASP A 50 0.95 0.95 16.99
N LYS A 51 -0.34 0.62 16.99
CA LYS A 51 -0.94 -0.27 17.98
C LYS A 51 -0.51 -1.74 17.83
N ASN A 52 -0.10 -2.14 16.63
CA ASN A 52 0.21 -3.53 16.31
C ASN A 52 1.20 -3.62 15.15
N ILE A 53 2.29 -4.35 15.34
CA ILE A 53 3.30 -4.61 14.31
C ILE A 53 2.73 -5.35 13.09
N VAL A 54 1.75 -6.23 13.30
CA VAL A 54 1.04 -6.98 12.25
C VAL A 54 0.37 -6.03 11.27
N ASN A 55 -0.27 -4.96 11.77
CA ASN A 55 -0.90 -3.93 10.92
C ASN A 55 0.15 -3.21 10.08
N THR A 56 1.28 -2.84 10.66
CA THR A 56 2.35 -2.14 9.93
C THR A 56 2.99 -3.02 8.86
N ILE A 57 3.21 -4.31 9.14
CA ILE A 57 3.70 -5.27 8.15
C ILE A 57 2.68 -5.45 7.03
N PHE A 58 1.41 -5.65 7.36
CA PHE A 58 0.36 -5.83 6.35
C PHE A 58 0.21 -4.58 5.46
N LYS A 59 0.23 -3.38 6.05
CA LYS A 59 0.22 -2.12 5.30
C LYS A 59 1.43 -2.00 4.37
N ALA A 60 2.60 -2.47 4.79
CA ALA A 60 3.78 -2.50 3.95
C ALA A 60 3.56 -3.37 2.71
N ILE A 61 3.15 -4.62 2.91
CA ILE A 61 2.86 -5.58 1.85
C ILE A 61 1.79 -5.02 0.90
N PHE A 62 0.68 -4.52 1.46
CA PHE A 62 -0.41 -3.92 0.69
C PHE A 62 0.06 -2.74 -0.19
N THR A 63 0.87 -1.85 0.36
CA THR A 63 1.38 -0.68 -0.37
C THR A 63 2.26 -1.11 -1.55
N VAL A 64 3.14 -2.09 -1.33
CA VAL A 64 4.03 -2.60 -2.38
C VAL A 64 3.24 -3.31 -3.48
N THR A 65 2.29 -4.18 -3.11
CA THR A 65 1.43 -4.90 -4.06
C THR A 65 0.59 -3.96 -4.92
N LYS A 66 0.17 -2.81 -4.36
CA LYS A 66 -0.57 -1.77 -5.09
C LYS A 66 0.33 -0.97 -6.04
N MET A 67 1.51 -0.52 -5.60
CA MET A 67 2.37 0.39 -6.36
C MET A 67 3.09 -0.27 -7.53
N LYS A 68 3.35 -1.58 -7.47
CA LYS A 68 3.97 -2.36 -8.56
C LYS A 68 3.25 -2.24 -9.91
N ASN A 69 1.98 -1.82 -9.95
CA ASN A 69 1.12 -1.94 -11.14
C ASN A 69 0.51 -0.62 -11.63
N LYS A 70 1.13 0.54 -11.38
CA LYS A 70 0.69 1.79 -12.00
C LYS A 70 1.02 1.88 -13.51
N ASN A 71 1.61 0.84 -14.12
CA ASN A 71 2.19 0.84 -15.46
C ASN A 71 1.70 -0.28 -16.42
N GLU A 72 0.68 -1.08 -16.09
CA GLU A 72 0.25 -2.22 -16.96
C GLU A 72 -1.23 -2.17 -17.37
N SER A 73 -1.49 -2.32 -18.67
CA SER A 73 -2.78 -2.09 -19.36
C SER A 73 -3.86 -3.17 -19.20
N SER A 74 -3.64 -4.21 -18.38
CA SER A 74 -4.64 -5.27 -18.09
C SER A 74 -5.26 -5.15 -16.69
N GLU A 75 -5.44 -3.91 -16.24
CA GLU A 75 -5.55 -3.46 -14.85
C GLU A 75 -6.53 -4.23 -13.97
N GLN A 76 -7.65 -4.72 -14.51
CA GLN A 76 -8.77 -5.17 -13.67
C GLN A 76 -8.63 -6.61 -13.18
N GLU A 77 -8.19 -7.54 -14.02
CA GLU A 77 -8.02 -8.95 -13.64
C GLU A 77 -6.79 -9.13 -12.75
N GLN A 78 -5.67 -8.49 -13.11
CA GLN A 78 -4.48 -8.49 -12.27
C GLN A 78 -4.72 -7.83 -10.92
N ARG A 79 -5.59 -6.81 -10.85
CA ARG A 79 -5.99 -6.18 -9.59
C ARG A 79 -6.79 -7.15 -8.72
N ARG A 80 -7.76 -7.87 -9.31
CA ARG A 80 -8.54 -8.88 -8.58
C ARG A 80 -7.67 -9.98 -7.98
N ASN A 81 -6.79 -10.58 -8.77
CA ASN A 81 -5.92 -11.66 -8.31
C ASN A 81 -5.03 -11.22 -7.14
N ARG A 82 -4.51 -9.99 -7.16
CA ARG A 82 -3.69 -9.45 -6.06
C ARG A 82 -4.50 -9.07 -4.83
N GLU A 83 -5.70 -8.54 -5.03
CA GLU A 83 -6.64 -8.33 -3.93
C GLU A 83 -7.02 -9.66 -3.28
N ASP A 84 -7.14 -10.76 -4.05
CA ASP A 84 -7.35 -12.11 -3.52
C ASP A 84 -6.15 -12.56 -2.67
N GLU A 85 -4.92 -12.44 -3.19
CA GLU A 85 -3.70 -12.75 -2.44
C GLU A 85 -3.61 -11.96 -1.13
N LEU A 86 -4.00 -10.67 -1.13
CA LEU A 86 -4.00 -9.83 0.07
C LEU A 86 -5.08 -10.24 1.08
N VAL A 87 -6.24 -10.67 0.60
CA VAL A 87 -7.32 -11.19 1.46
C VAL A 87 -6.93 -12.54 2.06
N GLU A 88 -6.35 -13.44 1.27
CA GLU A 88 -5.84 -14.73 1.74
C GLU A 88 -4.77 -14.53 2.82
N LEU A 89 -3.78 -13.67 2.57
CA LEU A 89 -2.74 -13.33 3.54
C LEU A 89 -3.33 -12.74 4.83
N ALA A 90 -4.34 -11.87 4.71
CA ALA A 90 -5.02 -11.30 5.86
C ALA A 90 -5.72 -12.38 6.69
N PHE A 91 -6.33 -13.39 6.07
CA PHE A 91 -6.91 -14.52 6.77
C PHE A 91 -5.85 -15.41 7.43
N GLU A 92 -4.75 -15.74 6.74
CA GLU A 92 -3.64 -16.51 7.30
C GLU A 92 -3.07 -15.86 8.56
N TRP A 93 -3.05 -14.53 8.59
CA TRP A 93 -2.50 -13.74 9.70
C TRP A 93 -3.54 -13.37 10.76
N ASN A 94 -4.77 -13.88 10.64
CA ASN A 94 -5.92 -13.52 11.47
C ASN A 94 -6.10 -11.99 11.60
N TYR A 95 -5.87 -11.29 10.50
CA TYR A 95 -5.87 -9.82 10.41
C TYR A 95 -7.04 -9.32 9.57
N LEU A 96 -8.26 -9.51 10.08
CA LEU A 96 -9.51 -9.15 9.39
C LEU A 96 -9.58 -7.67 9.01
N ASP A 97 -9.01 -6.78 9.83
CA ASP A 97 -8.92 -5.34 9.54
C ASP A 97 -8.18 -5.04 8.22
N GLY A 98 -7.28 -5.94 7.79
CA GLY A 98 -6.58 -5.84 6.50
C GLY A 98 -7.44 -6.27 5.31
N ALA A 99 -8.28 -7.29 5.48
CA ALA A 99 -9.16 -7.82 4.43
C ALA A 99 -10.43 -6.96 4.24
N LEU A 100 -10.97 -6.41 5.33
CA LEU A 100 -12.26 -5.74 5.35
C LEU A 100 -12.42 -4.64 4.29
N PRO A 101 -11.47 -3.70 4.10
CA PRO A 101 -11.61 -2.66 3.07
C PRO A 101 -11.70 -3.20 1.64
N ILE A 102 -11.00 -4.31 1.36
CA ILE A 102 -10.98 -4.96 0.04
C ILE A 102 -12.34 -5.63 -0.21
N LEU A 103 -12.83 -6.39 0.78
CA LEU A 103 -14.10 -7.09 0.70
C LEU A 103 -15.29 -6.12 0.60
N GLN A 104 -15.26 -5.01 1.34
CA GLN A 104 -16.27 -3.96 1.28
C GLN A 104 -16.33 -3.31 -0.11
N ALA A 105 -15.19 -2.94 -0.67
CA ALA A 105 -15.14 -2.36 -2.01
C ALA A 105 -15.75 -3.29 -3.08
N ARG A 106 -15.50 -4.59 -2.97
CA ARG A 106 -16.09 -5.60 -3.86
C ARG A 106 -17.59 -5.75 -3.68
N GLN A 107 -18.07 -5.73 -2.44
CA GLN A 107 -19.50 -5.77 -2.15
C GLN A 107 -20.22 -4.57 -2.77
N ASP A 108 -19.63 -3.37 -2.64
CA ASP A 108 -20.17 -2.14 -3.23
C ASP A 108 -20.20 -2.21 -4.77
N GLU A 109 -19.14 -2.72 -5.40
CA GLU A 109 -19.09 -2.94 -6.85
C GLU A 109 -20.18 -3.93 -7.31
N MET A 110 -20.37 -5.04 -6.60
CA MET A 110 -21.41 -6.03 -6.91
C MET A 110 -22.82 -5.43 -6.78
N LEU A 111 -23.09 -4.67 -5.72
CA LEU A 111 -24.38 -3.99 -5.52
C LEU A 111 -24.68 -3.01 -6.66
N LYS A 112 -23.67 -2.27 -7.13
CA LYS A 112 -23.80 -1.39 -8.28
C LYS A 112 -24.20 -2.14 -9.56
N ILE A 113 -23.51 -3.24 -9.85
CA ILE A 113 -23.81 -4.09 -11.02
C ILE A 113 -25.24 -4.65 -10.94
N GLN A 114 -25.67 -5.13 -9.77
CA GLN A 114 -27.03 -5.65 -9.58
C GLN A 114 -28.10 -4.58 -9.85
N ASN A 115 -27.87 -3.33 -9.40
CA ASN A 115 -28.76 -2.21 -9.66
C ASN A 115 -28.82 -1.85 -11.15
N GLU A 116 -27.69 -1.84 -11.85
CA GLU A 116 -27.64 -1.60 -13.30
C GLU A 116 -28.40 -2.66 -14.09
N ILE A 117 -28.22 -3.95 -13.76
CA ILE A 117 -28.96 -5.06 -14.38
C ILE A 117 -30.47 -4.91 -14.15
N LYS A 118 -30.87 -4.52 -12.94
CA LYS A 118 -32.29 -4.30 -12.62
C LYS A 118 -32.89 -3.19 -13.47
N ILE A 119 -32.21 -2.05 -13.58
CA ILE A 119 -32.64 -0.92 -14.42
C ILE A 119 -32.77 -1.34 -15.89
N GLN A 120 -31.79 -2.08 -16.42
CA GLN A 120 -31.84 -2.57 -17.80
C GLN A 120 -33.03 -3.50 -18.05
N LYS A 121 -33.33 -4.39 -17.10
CA LYS A 121 -34.50 -5.27 -17.16
C LYS A 121 -35.81 -4.47 -17.14
N ASP A 122 -35.92 -3.48 -16.27
CA ASP A 122 -37.11 -2.64 -16.15
C ASP A 122 -37.35 -1.83 -17.44
N ILE A 123 -36.29 -1.27 -18.04
CA ILE A 123 -36.36 -0.59 -19.34
C ILE A 123 -36.77 -1.58 -20.44
N SER A 124 -36.16 -2.76 -20.50
CA SER A 124 -36.47 -3.77 -21.51
C SER A 124 -37.93 -4.22 -21.46
N ASN A 125 -38.47 -4.39 -20.25
CA ASN A 125 -39.88 -4.74 -20.05
C ASN A 125 -40.82 -3.61 -20.49
N LYS A 126 -40.47 -2.35 -20.20
CA LYS A 126 -41.27 -1.17 -20.58
C LYS A 126 -41.28 -0.88 -22.09
N VAL A 127 -40.21 -1.24 -22.82
CA VAL A 127 -40.15 -1.10 -24.27
C VAL A 127 -40.94 -2.21 -25.00
N ARG A 128 -41.14 -3.36 -24.35
CA ARG A 128 -41.90 -4.51 -24.89
C ARG A 128 -43.40 -4.46 -24.60
N SER A 129 -43.83 -3.62 -23.67
CA SER A 129 -45.23 -3.35 -23.30
C SER A 129 -45.78 -2.14 -24.03
#